data_AF-A0A7Y2XGV0-F1
#
_entry.id   AF-A0A7Y2XGV0-F1
#
_cell.length_a   1.000
_cell.length_b   1.000
_cell.length_c   1.000
_cell.angle_alpha   90.00
_cell.angle_beta   90.00
_cell.angle_gamma   90.00
#
_symmetry.space_group_name_H-M   'P 1'
#
loop_
_entity.id
_entity.type
_entity.pdbx_description
1 polymer ?
#
loop_
_entity_poly.entity_id
_entity_poly.type
_entity_poly.pdbx_seq_one_letter_code
_entity_poly.pdbx_strand_id
1 'polypeptide(L)' 'FDLCREGVDDYILTSETEIADAIRWMANHHHKIIEGAAGVALAAFQKNPARFNSKNVAIVICGANITTPTLKVLL' A
#
# COMPACT_ATOMS: atom_id res chain seq x y z
N PHE A 1 11.00 -11.92 17.18
CA PHE A 1 10.66 -11.52 15.80
C PHE A 1 11.18 -12.58 14.81
N ASP A 2 11.31 -13.83 15.28
CA ASP A 2 12.00 -14.92 14.59
C ASP A 2 11.30 -15.34 13.31
N LEU A 3 9.96 -15.43 13.33
CA LEU A 3 9.17 -15.73 12.14
C LEU A 3 9.43 -14.74 10.99
N CYS A 4 9.59 -13.45 11.28
CA CYS A 4 9.92 -12.47 10.25
C CYS A 4 11.37 -12.57 9.81
N ARG A 5 12.31 -12.94 10.70
CA ARG A 5 13.71 -13.17 10.32
C ARG A 5 13.86 -14.38 9.40
N GLU A 6 13.02 -15.39 9.58
CA GLU A 6 13.06 -16.64 8.82
C GLU A 6 12.22 -16.58 7.53
N GLY A 7 11.10 -15.84 7.54
CA GLY A 7 10.11 -15.86 6.46
C GLY A 7 9.94 -14.59 5.64
N VAL A 8 10.62 -13.48 5.98
CA VAL A 8 10.55 -12.23 5.21
C VAL A 8 11.87 -11.99 4.47
N ASP A 9 11.80 -11.92 3.15
CA ASP A 9 12.98 -11.71 2.30
C ASP A 9 13.50 -10.26 2.33
N ASP A 10 12.60 -9.27 2.47
CA ASP A 10 12.98 -7.87 2.36
C ASP A 10 11.93 -6.92 2.98
N TYR A 11 12.36 -5.69 3.29
CA TYR A 11 11.54 -4.61 3.81
C TYR A 11 11.67 -3.37 2.92
N ILE A 12 10.54 -2.78 2.53
CA ILE A 12 10.51 -1.55 1.73
C ILE A 12 9.92 -0.43 2.59
N LEU A 13 10.61 0.71 2.64
CA LEU A 13 10.12 1.90 3.31
C LEU A 13 9.30 2.77 2.34
N THR A 14 8.17 3.25 2.83
CA THR A 14 7.28 4.20 2.14
C THR A 14 7.08 5.44 3.00
N SER A 15 6.95 6.58 2.34
CA SER A 15 6.58 7.86 2.94
C SER A 15 5.06 8.03 3.00
N GLU A 16 4.59 8.94 3.86
CA GLU A 16 3.17 9.31 3.95
C GLU A 16 2.60 9.80 2.61
N THR A 17 3.40 10.52 1.81
CA THR A 17 2.99 10.97 0.48
C THR A 17 2.74 9.79 -0.47
N GLU A 18 3.65 8.80 -0.48
CA GLU A 18 3.49 7.59 -1.29
C GLU A 18 2.27 6.77 -0.85
N ILE A 19 2.00 6.69 0.46
CA ILE A 19 0.81 6.03 1.01
C ILE A 19 -0.47 6.79 0.59
N ALA A 20 -0.48 8.12 0.66
CA ALA A 20 -1.60 8.94 0.23
C ALA A 20 -1.92 8.75 -1.26
N ASP A 21 -0.89 8.71 -2.11
CA ASP A 21 -1.05 8.45 -3.55
C ASP A 21 -1.58 7.05 -3.83
N ALA A 22 -1.15 6.04 -3.07
CA ALA A 22 -1.68 4.69 -3.16
C ALA A 22 -3.17 4.62 -2.78
N ILE A 23 -3.60 5.34 -1.73
CA ILE A 23 -5.02 5.44 -1.33
C ILE A 23 -5.85 6.08 -2.45
N ARG A 24 -5.39 7.20 -3.01
CA ARG A 24 -6.05 7.86 -4.16
C ARG A 24 -6.15 6.91 -5.35
N TRP A 25 -5.06 6.22 -5.66
CA TRP A 25 -5.00 5.30 -6.77
C TRP A 25 -6.02 4.17 -6.62
N MET A 26 -6.11 3.55 -5.44
CA MET A 26 -7.07 2.49 -5.14
C MET A 26 -8.52 2.97 -5.29
N ALA A 27 -8.82 4.18 -4.79
CA ALA A 27 -10.16 4.77 -4.91
C ALA A 27 -10.52 5.04 -6.39
N ASN A 28 -9.57 5.54 -7.18
CA ASN A 28 -9.81 5.93 -8.57
C ASN A 28 -9.88 4.73 -9.54
N HIS A 29 -9.08 3.68 -9.31
CA HIS A 29 -8.95 2.56 -10.26
C HIS A 29 -9.74 1.32 -9.86
N HIS A 30 -9.86 1.06 -8.56
CA HIS A 30 -10.58 -0.11 -8.04
C HIS A 30 -11.88 0.24 -7.34
N HIS A 31 -12.19 1.53 -7.16
CA HIS A 31 -13.37 2.01 -6.44
C HIS A 31 -13.48 1.40 -5.03
N LYS A 32 -12.32 1.24 -4.37
CA LYS A 32 -12.22 0.77 -2.99
C LYS A 32 -11.56 1.83 -2.13
N ILE A 33 -12.11 2.01 -0.94
CA ILE A 33 -11.49 2.81 0.12
C ILE A 33 -10.62 1.87 0.96
N ILE A 34 -9.40 2.30 1.26
CA ILE A 34 -8.45 1.57 2.11
C ILE A 34 -7.88 2.50 3.17
N GLU A 35 -7.38 1.95 4.27
CA GLU A 35 -6.71 2.71 5.32
C GLU A 35 -5.21 2.87 5.04
N GLY A 36 -4.53 3.73 5.81
CA GLY A 36 -3.10 4.00 5.66
C GLY A 36 -2.23 2.74 5.70
N ALA A 37 -2.48 1.85 6.66
CA ALA A 37 -1.73 0.60 6.80
C ALA A 37 -1.83 -0.31 5.54
N ALA A 38 -3.01 -0.37 4.91
CA ALA A 38 -3.19 -1.09 3.66
C ALA A 38 -2.52 -0.38 2.47
N GLY A 39 -2.52 0.96 2.48
CA GLY A 39 -1.84 1.78 1.48
C GLY A 39 -0.34 1.55 1.41
N VAL A 40 0.31 1.19 2.53
CA VAL A 40 1.77 0.90 2.60
C VAL A 40 2.20 -0.15 1.57
N ALA A 41 1.49 -1.27 1.49
CA ALA A 41 1.88 -2.36 0.60
C ALA A 41 1.74 -1.98 -0.89
N LEU A 42 0.69 -1.23 -1.23
CA LEU A 42 0.48 -0.72 -2.59
C LEU A 42 1.51 0.36 -2.94
N ALA A 43 1.80 1.29 -2.02
CA ALA A 43 2.82 2.31 -2.19
C ALA A 43 4.21 1.70 -2.44
N ALA A 44 4.58 0.67 -1.67
CA ALA A 44 5.84 -0.04 -1.83
C ALA A 44 5.97 -0.70 -3.21
N PHE A 45 4.87 -1.28 -3.71
CA PHE A 45 4.80 -1.85 -5.05
C PHE A 45 4.96 -0.76 -6.14
N GLN A 46 4.17 0.31 -6.06
CA GLN A 46 4.15 1.38 -7.06
C GLN A 46 5.48 2.15 -7.15
N LYS A 47 6.18 2.34 -6.03
CA LYS A 47 7.50 2.98 -5.97
C LYS A 47 8.59 2.19 -6.70
N ASN A 48 8.43 0.87 -6.86
CA ASN A 48 9.47 -0.02 -7.36
C ASN A 48 9.05 -0.79 -8.64
N PRO A 49 8.61 -0.12 -9.70
CA PRO A 49 8.03 -0.78 -10.88
C PRO A 49 9.04 -1.72 -11.57
N ALA A 50 10.31 -1.34 -11.63
CA ALA A 50 11.37 -2.16 -12.22
C ALA A 50 11.59 -3.49 -11.46
N ARG A 51 11.45 -3.49 -10.13
CA ARG A 51 11.63 -4.68 -9.27
C ARG A 51 10.56 -5.75 -9.52
N PHE A 52 9.36 -5.30 -9.87
CA PHE A 52 8.17 -6.15 -10.01
C PHE A 52 7.74 -6.36 -11.46
N ASN A 53 8.47 -5.80 -12.43
CA ASN A 53 8.17 -5.96 -13.84
C ASN A 53 8.15 -7.45 -14.25
N SER A 54 7.15 -7.84 -15.05
CA SER A 54 6.96 -9.22 -15.53
C SER A 54 6.82 -10.29 -14.44
N LYS A 55 6.41 -9.89 -13.22
CA LYS A 55 6.11 -10.81 -12.11
C LYS A 55 4.62 -10.83 -11.82
N ASN A 56 4.11 -11.96 -11.36
CA ASN A 56 2.80 -12.03 -10.73
C ASN A 56 2.95 -11.54 -9.28
N VAL A 57 2.22 -10.49 -8.91
CA VAL A 57 2.30 -9.89 -7.58
C VAL A 57 0.93 -9.88 -6.93
N ALA A 58 0.87 -10.38 -5.70
CA ALA A 58 -0.31 -10.28 -4.85
C ALA A 58 -0.04 -9.24 -3.76
N ILE A 59 -0.96 -8.31 -3.57
CA ILE A 59 -0.91 -7.28 -2.52
C ILE A 59 -2.07 -7.56 -1.57
N VAL A 60 -1.76 -7.76 -0.29
CA VAL A 60 -2.76 -7.99 0.75
C VAL A 60 -3.26 -6.64 1.27
N ILE A 61 -4.54 -6.36 1.04
CA ILE A 61 -5.22 -5.19 1.60
C ILE A 61 -5.75 -5.56 2.97
N CYS A 62 -5.08 -5.10 4.02
CA CYS A 62 -5.36 -5.51 5.40
C CYS A 62 -6.58 -4.83 6.03
N GLY A 63 -7.02 -3.66 5.54
CA GLY A 63 -8.09 -2.90 6.18
C GLY A 63 -8.57 -1.67 5.40
N ALA A 64 -9.65 -1.08 5.90
CA ALA A 64 -10.35 0.07 5.30
C ALA A 64 -10.96 1.01 6.35
N ASN A 65 -10.48 1.00 7.59
CA ASN A 65 -11.01 1.78 8.70
C ASN A 65 -10.47 3.23 8.69
N ILE A 66 -10.67 3.93 7.58
CA ILE A 66 -10.29 5.34 7.44
C ILE A 66 -11.46 6.27 7.77
N THR A 67 -11.18 7.35 8.49
CA THR A 67 -12.23 8.34 8.82
C THR A 67 -12.57 9.21 7.60
N THR A 68 -13.81 9.66 7.51
CA THR A 68 -14.23 10.59 6.44
C THR A 68 -13.42 11.88 6.40
N PRO A 69 -13.07 12.54 7.54
CA PRO A 69 -12.19 13.71 7.52
C PRO A 69 -10.82 13.42 6.91
N THR A 70 -10.16 12.33 7.31
CA THR A 70 -8.86 11.94 6.72
C THR A 70 -9.01 11.68 5.23
N LEU A 71 -10.01 10.91 4.82
CA LEU A 71 -10.24 10.59 3.42
C LEU A 71 -10.46 11.85 2.56
N LYS A 72 -11.18 12.86 3.08
CA LYS A 72 -11.40 14.15 2.40
C LYS A 72 -10.13 14.98 2.19
N VAL A 73 -9.10 14.79 3.02
CA VAL A 73 -7.80 15.45 2.83
C VAL A 73 -6.97 14.72 1.78
N LEU A 74 -7.19 13.41 1.64
CA LEU A 74 -6.47 12.57 0.71
C LEU A 74 -7.07 12.61 -0.70
N LEU A 75 -8.38 12.63 -0.87
CA LEU A 75 -9.05 12.67 -2.18
C LEU A 75 -9.20 14.10 -2.70
#